data_AF-A0A354W5D3-F1
#
_entry.id   AF-A0A354W5D3-F1
#
_cell.length_a   1.000
_cell.length_b   1.000
_cell.length_c   1.000
_cell.angle_alpha   90.00
_cell.angle_beta   90.00
_cell.angle_gamma   90.00
#
_symmetry.space_group_name_H-M   'P 1'
#
loop_
_entity.id
_entity.type
_entity.pdbx_description
1 polymer ?
#
loop_
_entity_poly.entity_id
_entity_poly.type
_entity_poly.pdbx_seq_one_letter_code
_entity_poly.pdbx_strand_id
1 'polypeptide(L)'
;GRSGTFFGYEGLGSIYWHMVSKLLLATYENTNAALSGDDQNLVGRMFDHYFEVLAGIGAHKSPELYGAFPTDPYSHTPGGKGAQQPGMTGQVKEDLISRFGELGVHVTGGQLSFVPKILRSEEFLSEPKTFNYIALNKKNEQIELQAGSLAFTYCQVPVVYSLGETSSITVVTDSSTSTIEGIDLGKEWTNELFQRTGKVLRLEVTVVK
;
A
#
# COMPACT_ATOMS: atom_id res chain seq x y z
N GLY A 1 -16.20 -20.41 26.29
CA GLY A 1 -14.77 -20.01 26.39
C GLY A 1 -14.65 -18.66 27.06
N ARG A 2 -13.44 -18.19 27.38
CA ARG A 2 -13.21 -16.95 28.15
C ARG A 2 -13.68 -15.65 27.47
N SER A 3 -13.89 -15.67 26.14
CA SER A 3 -14.26 -14.48 25.35
C SER A 3 -15.50 -13.75 25.87
N GLY A 4 -16.49 -14.49 26.38
CA GLY A 4 -17.74 -13.92 26.90
C GLY A 4 -17.71 -13.50 28.37
N THR A 5 -16.56 -13.58 29.06
CA THR A 5 -16.50 -13.41 30.52
C THR A 5 -15.40 -12.44 30.98
N PHE A 6 -14.82 -11.66 30.08
CA PHE A 6 -13.84 -10.60 30.38
C PHE A 6 -13.92 -9.45 29.36
N PHE A 7 -13.26 -8.31 29.65
CA PHE A 7 -13.51 -7.01 28.99
C PHE A 7 -12.26 -6.38 28.33
N GLY A 8 -11.26 -7.20 27.98
CA GLY A 8 -10.04 -6.77 27.29
C GLY A 8 -9.47 -7.90 26.45
N TYR A 9 -8.37 -7.68 25.74
CA TYR A 9 -7.83 -8.65 24.78
C TYR A 9 -8.90 -9.06 23.75
N GLU A 10 -9.24 -10.34 23.64
CA GLU A 10 -10.30 -10.86 22.76
C GLU A 10 -11.71 -10.81 23.40
N GLY A 11 -11.86 -10.10 24.52
CA GLY A 11 -13.07 -10.03 25.34
C GLY A 11 -14.15 -9.10 24.81
N LEU A 12 -15.22 -9.02 25.59
CA LEU A 12 -16.40 -8.21 25.27
C LEU A 12 -16.04 -6.74 25.14
N GLY A 13 -16.50 -6.12 24.05
CA GLY A 13 -16.28 -4.69 23.78
C GLY A 13 -14.84 -4.33 23.41
N SER A 14 -14.01 -5.31 23.03
CA SER A 14 -12.62 -5.08 22.60
C SER A 14 -12.45 -5.30 21.11
N ILE A 15 -11.87 -4.31 20.43
CA ILE A 15 -11.48 -4.42 19.03
C ILE A 15 -10.13 -5.14 18.97
N TYR A 16 -10.06 -6.26 18.25
CA TYR A 16 -8.80 -6.98 18.04
C TYR A 16 -8.26 -6.71 16.64
N TRP A 17 -7.25 -5.85 16.55
CA TRP A 17 -6.88 -5.16 15.30
C TRP A 17 -6.39 -6.08 14.19
N HIS A 18 -5.71 -7.18 14.52
CA HIS A 18 -5.28 -8.15 13.50
C HIS A 18 -6.47 -8.71 12.71
N MET A 19 -7.62 -8.94 13.34
CA MET A 19 -8.82 -9.42 12.63
C MET A 19 -9.44 -8.32 11.75
N VAL A 20 -9.38 -7.07 12.20
CA VAL A 20 -9.84 -5.91 11.41
C VAL A 20 -8.96 -5.71 10.18
N SER A 21 -7.64 -5.87 10.29
CA SER A 21 -6.76 -5.78 9.12
C SER A 21 -6.89 -6.97 8.17
N LYS A 22 -7.29 -8.14 8.66
CA LYS A 22 -7.71 -9.23 7.75
C LYS A 22 -8.99 -8.86 6.99
N LEU A 23 -9.94 -8.21 7.65
CA LEU A 23 -11.13 -7.67 7.00
C LEU A 23 -10.76 -6.58 5.98
N LEU A 24 -9.82 -5.69 6.30
CA LEU A 24 -9.29 -4.69 5.37
C LEU A 24 -8.76 -5.38 4.10
N LEU A 25 -7.88 -6.37 4.26
CA LEU A 25 -7.33 -7.11 3.13
C LEU A 25 -8.43 -7.80 2.30
N ALA A 26 -9.40 -8.45 2.96
CA ALA A 26 -10.51 -9.10 2.27
C ALA A 26 -11.40 -8.09 1.53
N THR A 27 -11.69 -6.92 2.11
CA THR A 27 -12.45 -5.86 1.44
C THR A 27 -11.69 -5.28 0.26
N TYR A 28 -10.37 -5.14 0.34
CA TYR A 28 -9.51 -4.83 -0.81
C TYR A 28 -9.66 -5.87 -1.93
N GLU A 29 -9.50 -7.17 -1.63
CA GLU A 29 -9.58 -8.23 -2.63
C GLU A 29 -10.94 -8.25 -3.33
N ASN A 30 -12.03 -8.08 -2.58
CA ASN A 30 -13.39 -7.99 -3.11
C ASN A 30 -13.62 -6.71 -3.93
N THR A 31 -13.05 -5.57 -3.51
CA THR A 31 -13.11 -4.31 -4.27
C THR A 31 -12.37 -4.46 -5.60
N ASN A 32 -11.19 -5.07 -5.59
CA ASN A 32 -10.41 -5.33 -6.79
C ASN A 32 -11.12 -6.30 -7.75
N ALA A 33 -11.81 -7.32 -7.21
CA ALA A 33 -12.65 -8.20 -8.01
C ALA A 33 -13.84 -7.46 -8.65
N ALA A 34 -14.53 -6.60 -7.87
CA ALA A 34 -15.64 -5.79 -8.35
C ALA A 34 -15.21 -4.83 -9.48
N LEU A 35 -14.01 -4.26 -9.40
CA LEU A 35 -13.41 -3.39 -10.43
C LEU A 35 -13.14 -4.08 -11.78
N SER A 36 -13.33 -5.40 -11.86
CA SER A 36 -13.28 -6.17 -13.12
C SER A 36 -14.64 -6.35 -13.78
N GLY A 37 -15.74 -6.00 -13.09
CA GLY A 37 -17.09 -6.00 -13.64
C GLY A 37 -17.59 -4.60 -14.01
N ASP A 38 -18.83 -4.53 -14.50
CA ASP A 38 -19.42 -3.29 -15.03
C ASP A 38 -20.39 -2.58 -14.05
N ASP A 39 -20.67 -3.17 -12.89
CA ASP A 39 -21.61 -2.60 -11.91
C ASP A 39 -20.95 -1.51 -11.05
N GLN A 40 -21.10 -0.26 -11.48
CA GLN A 40 -20.58 0.91 -10.77
C GLN A 40 -21.17 1.11 -9.37
N ASN A 41 -22.42 0.69 -9.14
CA ASN A 41 -23.04 0.80 -7.81
C ASN A 41 -22.41 -0.20 -6.83
N LEU A 42 -22.11 -1.41 -7.30
CA LEU A 42 -21.37 -2.40 -6.52
C LEU A 42 -19.96 -1.89 -6.20
N VAL A 43 -19.23 -1.37 -7.20
CA VAL A 43 -17.88 -0.81 -7.02
C VAL A 43 -17.88 0.32 -6.00
N GLY A 44 -18.80 1.28 -6.10
CA GLY A 44 -18.93 2.38 -5.14
C GLY A 44 -19.13 1.89 -3.70
N ARG A 45 -20.05 0.94 -3.49
CA ARG A 45 -20.28 0.35 -2.16
C ARG A 45 -19.09 -0.44 -1.63
N MET A 46 -18.31 -1.08 -2.50
CA MET A 46 -17.09 -1.76 -2.10
C MET A 46 -16.00 -0.77 -1.68
N PHE A 47 -15.88 0.35 -2.38
CA PHE A 47 -15.02 1.46 -1.96
C PHE A 47 -15.44 2.03 -0.60
N ASP A 48 -16.73 2.24 -0.36
CA ASP A 48 -17.23 2.72 0.93
C ASP A 48 -16.78 1.81 2.07
N HIS A 49 -17.00 0.49 1.93
CA HIS A 49 -16.55 -0.48 2.92
C HIS A 49 -15.04 -0.51 3.09
N TYR A 50 -14.28 -0.52 2.00
CA TYR A 50 -12.82 -0.55 2.06
C TYR A 50 -12.25 0.66 2.82
N PHE A 51 -12.65 1.87 2.42
CA PHE A 51 -12.12 3.10 3.02
C PHE A 51 -12.64 3.35 4.43
N GLU A 52 -13.85 2.91 4.77
CA GLU A 52 -14.36 2.96 6.15
C GLU A 52 -13.56 2.04 7.07
N VAL A 53 -13.27 0.81 6.65
CA VAL A 53 -12.42 -0.12 7.42
C VAL A 53 -11.01 0.45 7.57
N LEU A 54 -10.42 1.00 6.50
CA LEU A 54 -9.11 1.64 6.52
C LEU A 54 -9.07 2.83 7.50
N ALA A 55 -10.07 3.70 7.46
CA ALA A 55 -10.21 4.81 8.41
C ALA A 55 -10.36 4.29 9.85
N GLY A 56 -11.05 3.15 10.02
CA GLY A 56 -11.20 2.43 11.27
C GLY A 56 -9.88 2.00 11.93
N ILE A 57 -8.89 1.54 11.14
CA ILE A 57 -7.54 1.18 11.62
C ILE A 57 -6.90 2.32 12.40
N GLY A 58 -7.12 3.56 11.95
CA GLY A 58 -6.97 4.74 12.80
C GLY A 58 -5.67 5.51 12.67
N ALA A 59 -4.88 5.32 11.60
CA ALA A 59 -3.66 6.10 11.35
C ALA A 59 -3.89 7.62 11.30
N HIS A 60 -5.13 8.06 11.05
CA HIS A 60 -5.55 9.47 11.00
C HIS A 60 -6.43 9.90 12.19
N LYS A 61 -6.58 9.06 13.22
CA LYS A 61 -7.27 9.45 14.47
C LYS A 61 -6.40 10.40 15.28
N SER A 62 -7.03 11.22 16.13
CA SER A 62 -6.27 12.00 17.11
C SER A 62 -5.56 11.06 18.09
N PRO A 63 -4.38 11.44 18.64
CA PRO A 63 -3.70 10.64 19.66
C PRO A 63 -4.56 10.37 20.88
N GLU A 64 -5.46 11.30 21.23
CA GLU A 64 -6.43 11.13 22.33
C GLU A 64 -7.42 9.99 22.04
N LEU A 65 -8.02 9.96 20.85
CA LEU A 65 -8.97 8.90 20.47
C LEU A 65 -8.28 7.55 20.24
N TYR A 66 -7.07 7.56 19.65
CA TYR A 66 -6.27 6.36 19.46
C TYR A 66 -5.74 5.82 20.81
N GLY A 67 -5.41 6.75 21.72
CA GLY A 67 -4.83 6.51 23.04
C GLY A 67 -3.33 6.17 23.01
N ALA A 68 -2.65 6.47 21.91
CA ALA A 68 -1.21 6.33 21.69
C ALA A 68 -0.80 7.10 20.42
N PHE A 69 0.44 6.90 19.93
CA PHE A 69 0.84 7.37 18.60
C PHE A 69 0.10 6.57 17.52
N PRO A 70 -0.73 7.21 16.67
CA PRO A 70 -1.55 6.49 15.68
C PRO A 70 -0.77 5.78 14.58
N THR A 71 0.52 6.09 14.44
CA THR A 71 1.45 5.44 13.51
C THR A 71 1.96 4.10 14.02
N ASP A 72 1.78 3.80 15.32
CA ASP A 72 2.30 2.59 15.94
C ASP A 72 1.20 1.53 16.02
N PRO A 73 1.46 0.27 15.63
CA PRO A 73 0.47 -0.80 15.69
C PRO A 73 0.30 -1.33 17.12
N TYR A 74 -0.92 -1.74 17.45
CA TYR A 74 -1.29 -2.30 18.76
C TYR A 74 -2.21 -3.51 18.57
N SER A 75 -2.16 -4.49 19.48
CA SER A 75 -2.96 -5.71 19.32
C SER A 75 -4.47 -5.49 19.47
N HIS A 76 -4.88 -4.66 20.44
CA HIS A 76 -6.31 -4.46 20.71
C HIS A 76 -6.63 -3.11 21.36
N THR A 77 -7.90 -2.68 21.27
CA THR A 77 -8.45 -1.50 21.95
C THR A 77 -9.73 -1.90 22.69
N PRO A 78 -9.72 -2.02 24.03
CA PRO A 78 -10.91 -2.35 24.82
C PRO A 78 -11.81 -1.13 25.02
N GLY A 79 -13.11 -1.33 25.22
CA GLY A 79 -14.09 -0.23 25.28
C GLY A 79 -13.88 0.83 26.36
N GLY A 80 -13.04 0.58 27.37
CA GLY A 80 -12.72 1.54 28.44
C GLY A 80 -11.33 2.17 28.37
N LYS A 81 -10.51 1.89 27.34
CA LYS A 81 -9.14 2.41 27.21
C LYS A 81 -8.76 2.64 25.75
N GLY A 82 -7.63 3.34 25.54
CA GLY A 82 -6.95 3.41 24.25
C GLY A 82 -6.23 2.13 23.84
N ALA A 83 -5.46 2.19 22.76
CA ALA A 83 -4.71 1.08 22.19
C ALA A 83 -3.76 0.37 23.20
N GLN A 84 -3.70 -0.96 23.15
CA GLN A 84 -2.97 -1.82 24.10
C GLN A 84 -2.07 -2.83 23.38
N GLN A 85 -0.93 -3.17 23.98
CA GLN A 85 0.11 -4.09 23.48
C GLN A 85 0.79 -3.61 22.18
N PRO A 86 1.83 -2.76 22.28
CA PRO A 86 2.49 -2.16 21.11
C PRO A 86 3.33 -3.15 20.30
N GLY A 87 3.46 -2.88 19.01
CA GLY A 87 4.54 -3.36 18.15
C GLY A 87 4.23 -4.66 17.41
N MET A 88 4.64 -5.80 17.95
CA MET A 88 4.75 -7.07 17.22
C MET A 88 3.42 -7.83 17.07
N THR A 89 2.39 -7.16 16.57
CA THR A 89 1.09 -7.77 16.22
C THR A 89 1.09 -8.24 14.76
N GLY A 90 0.37 -9.33 14.46
CA GLY A 90 0.19 -9.83 13.09
C GLY A 90 -0.55 -8.87 12.15
N GLN A 91 -1.19 -7.83 12.70
CA GLN A 91 -1.80 -6.73 11.96
C GLN A 91 -0.88 -6.18 10.87
N VAL A 92 0.40 -5.94 11.21
CA VAL A 92 1.34 -5.24 10.31
C VAL A 92 1.56 -5.97 8.98
N LYS A 93 1.47 -7.31 8.98
CA LYS A 93 1.58 -8.12 7.77
C LYS A 93 0.39 -7.86 6.84
N GLU A 94 -0.81 -7.77 7.38
CA GLU A 94 -2.03 -7.60 6.58
C GLU A 94 -2.09 -6.18 5.99
N ASP A 95 -1.73 -5.17 6.80
CA ASP A 95 -1.69 -3.78 6.39
C ASP A 95 -0.62 -3.53 5.29
N LEU A 96 0.54 -4.18 5.38
CA LEU A 96 1.58 -4.12 4.34
C LEU A 96 1.10 -4.69 3.00
N ILE A 97 0.42 -5.84 3.00
CA ILE A 97 -0.13 -6.44 1.78
C ILE A 97 -1.22 -5.54 1.20
N SER A 98 -2.11 -5.02 2.05
CA SER A 98 -3.17 -4.10 1.64
C SER A 98 -2.57 -2.85 0.99
N ARG A 99 -1.48 -2.30 1.55
CA ARG A 99 -0.82 -1.13 0.97
C ARG A 99 -0.21 -1.40 -0.41
N PHE A 100 0.41 -2.55 -0.63
CA PHE A 100 0.86 -2.91 -2.00
C PHE A 100 -0.31 -3.10 -2.96
N GLY A 101 -1.45 -3.59 -2.46
CA GLY A 101 -2.70 -3.65 -3.20
C GLY A 101 -3.24 -2.27 -3.59
N GLU A 102 -3.27 -1.31 -2.68
CA GLU A 102 -3.66 0.08 -2.98
C GLU A 102 -2.77 0.70 -4.05
N LEU A 103 -1.46 0.53 -3.91
CA LEU A 103 -0.45 0.97 -4.88
C LEU A 103 -0.58 0.25 -6.24
N GLY A 104 -1.45 -0.77 -6.35
CA GLY A 104 -1.72 -1.50 -7.58
C GLY A 104 -0.58 -2.41 -8.01
N VAL A 105 0.23 -2.91 -7.08
CA VAL A 105 1.36 -3.78 -7.41
C VAL A 105 0.85 -5.22 -7.55
N HIS A 106 0.81 -5.73 -8.78
CA HIS A 106 0.30 -7.07 -9.07
C HIS A 106 1.35 -7.96 -9.72
N VAL A 107 1.32 -9.26 -9.41
CA VAL A 107 2.16 -10.25 -10.08
C VAL A 107 1.27 -11.37 -10.59
N THR A 108 1.19 -11.51 -11.91
CA THR A 108 0.41 -12.58 -12.57
C THR A 108 1.27 -13.26 -13.63
N GLY A 109 1.32 -14.59 -13.64
CA GLY A 109 2.09 -15.34 -14.65
C GLY A 109 3.59 -15.00 -14.72
N GLY A 110 4.17 -14.54 -13.60
CA GLY A 110 5.58 -14.11 -13.51
C GLY A 110 5.86 -12.71 -14.06
N GLN A 111 4.83 -11.88 -14.26
CA GLN A 111 4.95 -10.51 -14.76
C GLN A 111 4.42 -9.53 -13.71
N LEU A 112 5.22 -8.51 -13.39
CA LEU A 112 4.85 -7.40 -12.53
C LEU A 112 4.06 -6.36 -13.34
N SER A 113 2.99 -5.85 -12.75
CA SER A 113 2.19 -4.76 -13.30
C SER A 113 1.79 -3.74 -12.24
N PHE A 114 1.46 -2.54 -12.70
CA PHE A 114 1.06 -1.40 -11.87
C PHE A 114 -0.34 -0.92 -12.26
N VAL A 115 -1.33 -1.23 -11.44
CA VAL A 115 -2.76 -0.97 -11.69
C VAL A 115 -3.40 -0.30 -10.47
N PRO A 116 -3.04 0.95 -10.14
CA PRO A 116 -3.44 1.58 -8.89
C PRO A 116 -4.89 2.06 -8.95
N LYS A 117 -5.89 1.21 -9.18
CA LYS A 117 -7.30 1.64 -9.28
C LYS A 117 -7.88 2.13 -7.95
N ILE A 118 -7.35 1.64 -6.82
CA ILE A 118 -7.85 1.96 -5.48
C ILE A 118 -7.12 3.16 -4.84
N LEU A 119 -5.83 3.36 -5.17
CA LEU A 119 -5.03 4.50 -4.69
C LEU A 119 -5.79 5.84 -4.84
N ARG A 120 -5.78 6.73 -3.86
CA ARG A 120 -6.48 8.03 -4.02
C ARG A 120 -5.58 9.07 -4.68
N SER A 121 -6.14 9.91 -5.55
CA SER A 121 -5.39 10.99 -6.21
C SER A 121 -4.79 11.99 -5.21
N GLU A 122 -5.40 12.11 -4.02
CA GLU A 122 -4.91 12.91 -2.90
C GLU A 122 -3.58 12.42 -2.30
N GLU A 123 -3.15 11.19 -2.61
CA GLU A 123 -1.87 10.66 -2.14
C GLU A 123 -0.67 11.10 -2.98
N PHE A 124 -0.90 11.74 -4.12
CA PHE A 124 0.15 12.35 -4.92
C PHE A 124 0.54 13.70 -4.31
N LEU A 125 1.83 14.02 -4.39
CA LEU A 125 2.36 15.24 -3.81
C LEU A 125 1.75 16.50 -4.45
N SER A 126 1.38 17.48 -3.65
CA SER A 126 0.97 18.81 -4.12
C SER A 126 2.15 19.75 -4.42
N GLU A 127 3.35 19.41 -3.94
CA GLU A 127 4.58 20.19 -4.05
C GLU A 127 5.80 19.27 -4.21
N PRO A 128 6.90 19.72 -4.83
CA PRO A 128 8.12 18.92 -4.95
C PRO A 128 8.70 18.50 -3.60
N LYS A 129 9.22 17.26 -3.52
CA LYS A 129 9.91 16.73 -2.32
C LYS A 129 11.05 15.80 -2.68
N THR A 130 12.03 15.68 -1.80
CA THR A 130 13.12 14.71 -1.94
C THR A 130 12.73 13.37 -1.32
N PHE A 131 12.77 12.30 -2.11
CA PHE A 131 12.62 10.92 -1.64
C PHE A 131 13.98 10.32 -1.32
N ASN A 132 14.24 10.09 -0.03
CA ASN A 132 15.46 9.44 0.46
C ASN A 132 15.23 7.95 0.59
N TYR A 133 16.14 7.12 0.05
CA TYR A 133 16.06 5.67 0.14
C TYR A 133 17.44 5.02 0.26
N ILE A 134 17.45 3.74 0.64
CA ILE A 134 18.66 2.92 0.65
C ILE A 134 18.63 2.02 -0.58
N ALA A 135 19.57 2.21 -1.51
CA ALA A 135 19.67 1.39 -2.72
C ALA A 135 20.18 -0.03 -2.41
N LEU A 136 20.09 -0.96 -3.39
CA LEU A 136 20.54 -2.35 -3.24
C LEU A 136 22.03 -2.47 -2.88
N ASN A 137 22.84 -1.50 -3.32
CA ASN A 137 24.26 -1.37 -2.98
C ASN A 137 24.51 -0.84 -1.53
N LYS A 138 23.44 -0.65 -0.72
CA LYS A 138 23.42 -0.12 0.65
C LYS A 138 23.80 1.35 0.79
N LYS A 139 23.88 2.10 -0.31
CA LYS A 139 24.12 3.54 -0.28
C LYS A 139 22.81 4.29 -0.05
N ASN A 140 22.91 5.41 0.67
CA ASN A 140 21.85 6.39 0.73
C ASN A 140 21.82 7.15 -0.60
N GLU A 141 20.66 7.16 -1.24
CA GLU A 141 20.41 7.84 -2.49
C GLU A 141 19.13 8.66 -2.38
N GLN A 142 18.95 9.60 -3.30
CA GLN A 142 17.83 10.53 -3.31
C GLN A 142 17.26 10.70 -4.70
N ILE A 143 15.93 10.87 -4.78
CA ILE A 143 15.22 11.23 -6.02
C ILE A 143 14.40 12.48 -5.74
N GLU A 144 14.52 13.48 -6.61
CA GLU A 144 13.64 14.66 -6.57
C GLU A 144 12.29 14.31 -7.20
N LEU A 145 11.24 14.40 -6.39
CA LEU A 145 9.85 14.19 -6.81
C LEU A 145 9.21 15.54 -7.13
N GLN A 146 8.41 15.56 -8.20
CA GLN A 146 7.64 16.75 -8.60
C GLN A 146 6.22 16.69 -8.00
N ALA A 147 5.52 17.82 -8.02
CA ALA A 147 4.07 17.81 -7.78
C ALA A 147 3.37 16.88 -8.78
N GLY A 148 2.33 16.16 -8.33
CA GLY A 148 1.66 15.13 -9.12
C GLY A 148 2.40 13.79 -9.18
N SER A 149 3.39 13.57 -8.31
CA SER A 149 4.11 12.30 -8.19
C SER A 149 4.08 11.72 -6.77
N LEU A 150 4.37 10.44 -6.63
CA LEU A 150 4.67 9.78 -5.37
C LEU A 150 5.75 8.72 -5.60
N ALA A 151 6.40 8.26 -4.52
CA ALA A 151 7.39 7.20 -4.62
C ALA A 151 7.24 6.17 -3.51
N PHE A 152 7.63 4.93 -3.83
CA PHE A 152 7.78 3.82 -2.90
C PHE A 152 8.90 2.92 -3.39
N THR A 153 9.17 1.82 -2.70
CA THR A 153 10.12 0.81 -3.17
C THR A 153 9.44 -0.55 -3.29
N TYR A 154 9.81 -1.31 -4.30
CA TYR A 154 9.44 -2.72 -4.44
C TYR A 154 10.69 -3.53 -4.76
N CYS A 155 10.93 -4.62 -4.02
CA CYS A 155 12.22 -5.35 -4.03
C CYS A 155 13.46 -4.46 -3.72
N GLN A 156 13.25 -3.31 -3.05
CA GLN A 156 14.23 -2.23 -2.79
C GLN A 156 14.65 -1.43 -4.04
N VAL A 157 13.95 -1.61 -5.16
CA VAL A 157 14.05 -0.71 -6.32
C VAL A 157 13.01 0.40 -6.15
N PRO A 158 13.40 1.69 -6.22
CA PRO A 158 12.46 2.80 -6.18
C PRO A 158 11.52 2.78 -7.40
N VAL A 159 10.24 2.98 -7.12
CA VAL A 159 9.17 3.15 -8.10
C VAL A 159 8.59 4.54 -7.89
N VAL A 160 8.65 5.37 -8.94
CA VAL A 160 8.10 6.72 -8.96
C VAL A 160 6.85 6.70 -9.81
N TYR A 161 5.70 7.01 -9.23
CA TYR A 161 4.47 7.21 -9.97
C TYR A 161 4.32 8.68 -10.33
N SER A 162 3.89 8.96 -11.56
CA SER A 162 3.46 10.28 -12.02
C SER A 162 2.11 10.18 -12.72
N LEU A 163 1.27 11.19 -12.57
CA LEU A 163 0.01 11.28 -13.31
C LEU A 163 0.28 11.58 -14.80
N GLY A 164 -0.50 10.97 -15.68
CA GLY A 164 -0.46 11.26 -17.12
C GLY A 164 -1.68 10.73 -17.88
N GLU A 165 -1.73 11.03 -19.18
CA GLU A 165 -2.85 10.65 -20.05
C GLU A 165 -2.81 9.19 -20.48
N THR A 166 -1.62 8.59 -20.55
CA THR A 166 -1.41 7.20 -20.95
C THR A 166 -0.52 6.45 -19.96
N SER A 167 -0.82 5.17 -19.75
CA SER A 167 0.01 4.32 -18.90
C SER A 167 1.31 3.94 -19.60
N SER A 168 2.42 4.05 -18.89
CA SER A 168 3.73 3.60 -19.35
C SER A 168 4.65 3.29 -18.18
N ILE A 169 5.66 2.46 -18.43
CA ILE A 169 6.71 2.15 -17.47
C ILE A 169 8.06 2.41 -18.14
N THR A 170 8.82 3.35 -17.60
CA THR A 170 10.20 3.59 -17.99
C THR A 170 11.13 2.90 -17.00
N VAL A 171 11.89 1.94 -17.51
CA VAL A 171 12.93 1.21 -16.78
C VAL A 171 14.23 2.00 -16.91
N VAL A 172 14.79 2.41 -15.77
CA VAL A 172 16.06 3.13 -15.71
C VAL A 172 17.15 2.18 -15.24
N THR A 173 18.24 2.10 -16.01
CA THR A 173 19.45 1.34 -15.71
C THR A 173 20.67 2.26 -15.69
N ASP A 174 21.85 1.75 -15.35
CA ASP A 174 23.10 2.54 -15.37
C ASP A 174 23.46 3.07 -16.76
N SER A 175 23.09 2.35 -17.83
CA SER A 175 23.55 2.65 -19.20
C SER A 175 22.46 3.10 -20.15
N SER A 176 21.19 2.82 -19.85
CA SER A 176 20.07 3.16 -20.72
C SER A 176 18.74 3.31 -19.98
N THR A 177 17.79 3.90 -20.68
CA THR A 177 16.38 3.94 -20.33
C THR A 177 15.56 3.24 -21.41
N SER A 178 14.53 2.51 -20.98
CA SER A 178 13.63 1.78 -21.88
C SER A 178 12.19 2.00 -21.45
N THR A 179 11.36 2.53 -22.34
CA THR A 179 9.94 2.76 -22.07
C THR A 179 9.10 1.64 -22.66
N ILE A 180 8.15 1.17 -21.86
CA ILE A 180 7.16 0.15 -22.19
C ILE A 180 5.79 0.82 -22.09
N GLU A 181 5.01 0.77 -23.17
CA GLU A 181 3.63 1.25 -23.15
C GLU A 181 2.74 0.29 -22.35
N GLY A 182 1.80 0.85 -21.60
CA GLY A 182 0.87 0.08 -20.77
C GLY A 182 1.31 -0.06 -19.31
N ILE A 183 0.79 -1.10 -18.66
CA ILE A 183 0.86 -1.30 -17.21
C ILE A 183 1.78 -2.44 -16.79
N ASP A 184 2.33 -3.20 -17.74
CA ASP A 184 3.10 -4.41 -17.49
C ASP A 184 4.60 -4.18 -17.72
N LEU A 185 5.43 -4.45 -16.72
CA LEU A 185 6.89 -4.21 -16.77
C LEU A 185 7.63 -5.16 -17.72
N GLY A 186 7.02 -6.29 -18.09
CA GLY A 186 7.65 -7.37 -18.86
C GLY A 186 8.40 -8.36 -17.96
N LYS A 187 8.45 -9.63 -18.39
CA LYS A 187 8.95 -10.74 -17.56
C LYS A 187 10.46 -10.68 -17.27
N GLU A 188 11.25 -10.21 -18.23
CA GLU A 188 12.71 -10.08 -18.04
C GLU A 188 13.01 -9.11 -16.89
N TRP A 189 12.49 -7.88 -16.99
CA TRP A 189 12.66 -6.88 -15.95
C TRP A 189 12.05 -7.31 -14.61
N THR A 190 10.88 -7.94 -14.64
CA THR A 190 10.25 -8.52 -13.44
C THR A 190 11.21 -9.49 -12.73
N ASN A 191 11.87 -10.38 -13.46
CA ASN A 191 12.84 -11.32 -12.90
C ASN A 191 14.08 -10.61 -12.33
N GLU A 192 14.59 -9.57 -13.01
CA GLU A 192 15.70 -8.76 -12.51
C GLU A 192 15.37 -8.09 -11.16
N LEU A 193 14.15 -7.58 -11.00
CA LEU A 193 13.66 -7.04 -9.71
C LEU A 193 13.59 -8.12 -8.62
N PHE A 194 12.96 -9.27 -8.93
CA PHE A 194 12.77 -10.34 -7.94
C PHE A 194 14.09 -10.96 -7.48
N GLN A 195 15.05 -11.11 -8.40
CA GLN A 195 16.40 -11.58 -8.09
C GLN A 195 17.31 -10.49 -7.49
N ARG A 196 16.84 -9.23 -7.50
CA ARG A 196 17.54 -8.07 -6.91
C ARG A 196 18.95 -7.92 -7.49
N THR A 197 19.09 -8.09 -8.80
CA THR A 197 20.39 -8.10 -9.50
C THR A 197 21.10 -6.75 -9.48
N GLY A 198 20.36 -5.68 -9.23
CA GLY A 198 20.86 -4.30 -9.31
C GLY A 198 20.83 -3.70 -10.71
N LYS A 199 20.40 -4.46 -11.73
CA LYS A 199 20.31 -3.98 -13.12
C LYS A 199 19.30 -2.85 -13.30
N VAL A 200 18.16 -2.93 -12.61
CA VAL A 200 17.14 -1.87 -12.59
C VAL A 200 17.42 -0.94 -11.43
N LEU A 201 17.75 0.32 -11.74
CA LEU A 201 18.02 1.34 -10.73
C LEU A 201 16.74 1.96 -10.20
N ARG A 202 15.78 2.25 -11.09
CA ARG A 202 14.45 2.75 -10.73
C ARG A 202 13.43 2.46 -11.83
N LEU A 203 12.16 2.50 -11.44
CA LEU A 203 11.03 2.49 -12.36
C LEU A 203 10.30 3.83 -12.28
N GLU A 204 10.03 4.43 -13.42
CA GLU A 204 9.18 5.61 -13.56
C GLU A 204 7.89 5.18 -14.23
N VAL A 205 6.77 5.25 -13.54
CA VAL A 205 5.49 4.70 -13.97
C VAL A 205 4.50 5.84 -14.14
N THR A 206 4.01 6.02 -15.37
CA THR A 206 2.91 6.95 -15.63
C THR A 206 1.59 6.21 -15.38
N VAL A 207 0.74 6.79 -14.53
CA VAL A 207 -0.55 6.19 -14.15
C VAL A 207 -1.69 7.12 -14.57
N VAL A 208 -2.75 6.52 -15.10
CA VAL A 208 -3.99 7.23 -15.48
C VAL A 208 -4.95 7.13 -14.30
N LYS A 209 -5.54 8.25 -13.90
CA LYS A 209 -6.42 8.38 -12.74
C LYS A 209 -7.72 9.06 -13.09
#